data_AF-A0A2K3NMM2-F1
#
_entry.id   AF-A0A2K3NMM2-F1
#
_cell.length_a   1.000
_cell.length_b   1.000
_cell.length_c   1.000
_cell.angle_alpha   90.00
_cell.angle_beta   90.00
_cell.angle_gamma   90.00
#
_symmetry.space_group_name_H-M   'P 1'
#
loop_
_entity.id
_entity.type
_entity.pdbx_description
1 polymer ?
#
loop_
_entity_poly.entity_id
_entity_poly.type
_entity_poly.pdbx_seq_one_letter_code
_entity_poly.pdbx_strand_id
1 'polypeptide(L)'
;MKYQRVDVHLNTKPNSPKKYLNKKPAWFEVIAKGFNGKTKIKIGLVNVNSRSMDKQLHAIRPQVDIVPIHFDRLDENLKWSDFFPEWIDEENKWDEPKCPDMPMPSLENYKDLDVVMAMVPCGEGLGEEKGIRDLFRLQVNLVVANLAVETKWQEKLESRNMYVVFVGSCGPMGEIFRCDDLLMHQGDYWVYKPNLKRLKQKTLMPVGSCQISPGYAESGKETWRMSQISYSNKIVQVPKLAYVTVLHSSEDYVCGAIALAQSILLTRNTIFYPIDLVLLADDSIGPKSIRGLTDAGWKIKRVQRIESPFAKKTAYNRWNYSKLRIWQLTMYDKIIFIDSDFLVLKNIDGFFAYPQLSAAPNENVIFNSGLIVVEPSQCMFENMMNKTSKVKPYNGGDQGFLNEIFTWWHRLPSKLNHMKSFTQMDDNDKHEVPKDVYALHYLGLKPWTCYRDYDCNWDMQDHHIFASDSANEVWWRVYDTMPKNLQEYCALTKESNERNVKHRKRARNASFPDGHWRIEIKDPRKMKYLD
;
A
#
# COMPACT_ATOMS: atom_id res chain seq x y z
N MET A 1 -17.15 -29.00 -71.42
CA MET A 1 -16.78 -28.25 -72.66
C MET A 1 -17.00 -26.77 -72.36
N LYS A 2 -15.93 -26.02 -72.05
CA LYS A 2 -15.13 -25.15 -72.94
C LYS A 2 -15.76 -23.78 -73.27
N TYR A 3 -15.17 -22.74 -72.65
CA TYR A 3 -14.87 -21.35 -73.10
C TYR A 3 -16.05 -20.42 -73.48
N GLN A 4 -16.04 -19.13 -73.13
CA GLN A 4 -15.03 -18.14 -73.56
C GLN A 4 -15.04 -16.82 -72.74
N ARG A 5 -13.85 -16.19 -72.68
CA ARG A 5 -13.49 -14.88 -72.09
C ARG A 5 -14.15 -13.68 -72.78
N VAL A 6 -14.29 -12.58 -72.03
CA VAL A 6 -14.04 -11.21 -72.52
C VAL A 6 -13.21 -10.45 -71.48
N ASP A 7 -12.02 -9.99 -71.87
CA ASP A 7 -11.16 -9.05 -71.15
C ASP A 7 -11.50 -7.61 -71.55
N VAL A 8 -11.53 -6.68 -70.59
CA VAL A 8 -11.23 -5.24 -70.85
C VAL A 8 -10.37 -4.70 -69.71
N HIS A 9 -9.15 -4.29 -70.07
CA HIS A 9 -8.16 -3.64 -69.20
C HIS A 9 -8.63 -2.29 -68.67
N LEU A 10 -8.47 -2.06 -67.36
CA LEU A 10 -8.26 -0.74 -66.80
C LEU A 10 -6.92 -0.67 -66.07
N ASN A 11 -6.02 0.02 -66.75
CA ASN A 11 -4.69 0.43 -66.36
C ASN A 11 -4.78 1.30 -65.09
N THR A 12 -4.35 0.79 -63.93
CA THR A 12 -4.01 1.66 -62.79
C THR A 12 -2.63 1.29 -62.27
N LYS A 13 -1.72 2.26 -62.39
CA LYS A 13 -0.34 2.21 -61.89
C LYS A 13 -0.32 1.74 -60.43
N PRO A 14 0.70 0.98 -59.98
CA PRO A 14 0.91 0.79 -58.56
C PRO A 14 1.20 2.15 -57.93
N ASN A 15 0.26 2.64 -57.14
CA ASN A 15 0.47 3.79 -56.28
C ASN A 15 1.68 3.50 -55.39
N SER A 16 2.68 4.36 -55.51
CA SER A 16 3.93 4.38 -54.75
C SER A 16 3.75 4.10 -53.25
N PRO A 17 4.52 3.18 -52.63
CA PRO A 17 4.51 3.01 -51.18
C PRO A 17 5.55 3.94 -50.52
N LYS A 18 5.39 5.27 -50.61
CA LYS A 18 6.39 6.21 -50.05
C LYS A 18 5.82 7.53 -49.52
N LYS A 19 4.80 7.50 -48.66
CA LYS A 19 4.37 8.73 -47.95
C LYS A 19 4.12 8.59 -46.44
N TYR A 20 4.17 7.39 -45.87
CA TYR A 20 3.89 7.19 -44.43
C TYR A 20 5.13 6.94 -43.55
N LEU A 21 6.36 6.94 -44.10
CA LEU A 21 7.56 6.52 -43.35
C LEU A 21 8.34 7.63 -42.60
N ASN A 22 7.95 8.90 -42.71
CA ASN A 22 8.76 10.03 -42.16
C ASN A 22 8.16 10.72 -40.93
N LYS A 23 7.02 10.26 -40.39
CA LYS A 23 6.44 10.89 -39.19
C LYS A 23 7.11 10.31 -37.94
N LYS A 24 7.70 11.17 -37.10
CA LYS A 24 8.25 10.76 -35.81
C LYS A 24 7.11 10.22 -34.92
N PRO A 25 7.36 9.18 -34.12
CA PRO A 25 6.34 8.67 -33.22
C PRO A 25 6.04 9.68 -32.11
N ALA A 26 4.78 9.77 -31.69
CA ALA A 26 4.31 10.80 -30.74
C ALA A 26 5.10 10.81 -29.42
N TRP A 27 5.45 9.63 -28.89
CA TRP A 27 6.26 9.51 -27.67
C TRP A 27 7.63 10.19 -27.82
N PHE A 28 8.24 10.12 -29.01
CA PHE A 28 9.56 10.71 -29.26
C PHE A 28 9.47 12.25 -29.27
N GLU A 29 8.39 12.81 -29.81
CA GLU A 29 8.16 14.26 -29.81
C GLU A 29 8.01 14.83 -28.39
N VAL A 30 7.43 14.05 -27.47
CA VAL A 30 7.32 14.45 -26.05
C VAL A 30 8.69 14.48 -25.38
N ILE A 31 9.51 13.44 -25.56
CA ILE A 31 10.80 13.35 -24.87
C ILE A 31 11.89 14.22 -25.50
N ALA A 32 11.86 14.44 -26.83
CA ALA A 32 12.91 15.17 -27.54
C ALA A 32 13.04 16.62 -27.04
N LYS A 33 11.93 17.21 -26.58
CA LYS A 33 11.91 18.54 -25.94
C LYS A 33 12.76 18.62 -24.67
N GLY A 34 12.96 17.49 -23.98
CA GLY A 34 13.71 17.42 -22.73
C GLY A 34 15.23 17.38 -22.90
N PHE A 35 15.73 17.13 -24.12
CA PHE A 35 17.15 16.88 -24.38
C PHE A 35 17.87 18.02 -25.13
N ASN A 36 17.23 19.19 -25.29
CA ASN A 36 17.79 20.48 -25.77
C ASN A 36 19.21 20.43 -26.38
N GLY A 37 19.32 19.98 -27.63
CA GLY A 37 20.58 20.04 -28.39
C GLY A 37 21.50 18.82 -28.26
N LYS A 38 21.12 17.79 -27.47
CA LYS A 38 21.83 16.50 -27.49
C LYS A 38 21.77 15.89 -28.88
N THR A 39 22.93 15.55 -29.43
CA THR A 39 23.06 15.07 -30.83
C THR A 39 22.49 13.67 -31.04
N LYS A 40 22.56 12.81 -30.02
CA LYS A 40 21.97 11.47 -30.03
C LYS A 40 21.42 11.06 -28.66
N ILE A 41 20.21 10.50 -28.65
CA ILE A 41 19.52 9.99 -27.46
C ILE A 41 19.76 8.47 -27.36
N LYS A 42 20.29 7.99 -26.24
CA LYS A 42 20.51 6.55 -25.99
C LYS A 42 19.24 5.89 -25.46
N ILE A 43 18.72 4.91 -26.20
CA ILE A 43 17.49 4.18 -25.87
C ILE A 43 17.82 2.73 -25.55
N GLY A 44 17.62 2.32 -24.29
CA GLY A 44 17.68 0.93 -23.87
C GLY A 44 16.38 0.20 -24.22
N LEU A 45 16.44 -0.90 -24.98
CA LEU A 45 15.28 -1.72 -25.32
C LEU A 45 15.19 -2.94 -24.40
N VAL A 46 14.12 -3.03 -23.61
CA VAL A 46 13.86 -4.11 -22.65
C VAL A 46 12.66 -4.94 -23.10
N ASN A 47 12.84 -6.25 -23.30
CA ASN A 47 11.77 -7.15 -23.74
C ASN A 47 11.06 -6.70 -25.04
N VAL A 48 11.76 -5.98 -25.92
CA VAL A 48 11.23 -5.51 -27.20
C VAL A 48 11.80 -6.35 -28.34
N ASN A 49 10.94 -6.87 -29.22
CA ASN A 49 11.41 -7.48 -30.46
C ASN A 49 11.92 -6.38 -31.41
N SER A 50 13.23 -6.30 -31.62
CA SER A 50 13.85 -5.27 -32.47
C SER A 50 13.27 -5.21 -33.89
N ARG A 51 12.80 -6.34 -34.44
CA ARG A 51 12.15 -6.38 -35.77
C ARG A 51 10.76 -5.76 -35.78
N SER A 52 9.99 -5.87 -34.69
CA SER A 52 8.64 -5.29 -34.63
C SER A 52 8.69 -3.77 -34.52
N MET A 53 9.74 -3.24 -33.88
CA MET A 53 9.95 -1.80 -33.69
C MET A 53 10.79 -1.12 -34.77
N ASP A 54 11.43 -1.87 -35.66
CA ASP A 54 12.32 -1.33 -36.70
C ASP A 54 11.59 -0.32 -37.61
N LYS A 55 10.31 -0.58 -37.96
CA LYS A 55 9.47 0.36 -38.73
C LYS A 55 9.18 1.66 -37.98
N GLN A 56 9.05 1.61 -36.65
CA GLN A 56 8.70 2.76 -35.82
C GLN A 56 9.93 3.61 -35.47
N LEU A 57 11.07 2.96 -35.25
CA LEU A 57 12.35 3.61 -34.96
C LEU A 57 13.03 4.15 -36.23
N HIS A 58 12.63 3.70 -37.41
CA HIS A 58 13.22 4.13 -38.69
C HIS A 58 13.28 5.65 -38.86
N ALA A 59 12.17 6.35 -38.55
CA ALA A 59 12.07 7.81 -38.71
C ALA A 59 12.95 8.61 -37.73
N ILE A 60 13.39 8.00 -36.63
CA ILE A 60 14.19 8.66 -35.59
C ILE A 60 15.61 8.10 -35.47
N ARG A 61 15.95 7.06 -36.24
CA ARG A 61 17.26 6.38 -36.26
C ARG A 61 18.48 7.33 -36.35
N PRO A 62 18.44 8.46 -37.10
CA PRO A 62 19.55 9.42 -37.11
C PRO A 62 19.80 10.15 -35.78
N GLN A 63 18.79 10.22 -34.90
CA GLN A 63 18.81 10.96 -33.63
C GLN A 63 18.94 10.05 -32.40
N VAL A 64 19.00 8.73 -32.58
CA VAL A 64 18.96 7.77 -31.47
C VAL A 64 20.04 6.71 -31.62
N ASP A 65 20.64 6.33 -30.50
CA ASP A 65 21.48 5.14 -30.38
C ASP A 65 20.68 4.07 -29.64
N ILE A 66 20.45 2.93 -30.30
CA ILE A 66 19.66 1.84 -29.76
C ILE A 66 20.58 0.85 -29.05
N VAL A 67 20.29 0.57 -27.78
CA VAL A 67 21.02 -0.37 -26.95
C VAL A 67 20.08 -1.53 -26.57
N PRO A 68 20.21 -2.72 -27.16
CA PRO A 68 19.43 -3.87 -26.73
C PRO A 68 19.86 -4.28 -25.31
N ILE A 69 18.88 -4.44 -24.41
CA ILE A 69 19.13 -4.87 -23.04
C ILE A 69 18.84 -6.36 -22.94
N HIS A 70 19.85 -7.13 -22.61
CA HIS A 70 19.76 -8.57 -22.38
C HIS A 70 19.74 -8.89 -20.89
N PHE A 71 18.81 -9.75 -20.49
CA PHE A 71 18.67 -10.31 -19.14
C PHE A 71 18.00 -11.69 -19.25
N ASP A 72 18.31 -12.58 -18.31
CA ASP A 72 17.73 -13.92 -18.29
C ASP A 72 16.29 -13.88 -17.78
N ARG A 73 15.43 -14.75 -18.32
CA ARG A 73 14.07 -14.90 -17.80
C ARG A 73 14.11 -15.62 -16.46
N LEU A 74 13.21 -15.21 -15.57
CA LEU A 74 12.97 -15.93 -14.32
C LEU A 74 12.54 -17.38 -14.60
N ASP A 75 12.93 -18.31 -13.73
CA ASP A 75 12.51 -19.71 -13.79
C ASP A 75 10.97 -19.81 -13.79
N GLU A 76 10.42 -20.52 -14.78
CA GLU A 76 8.98 -20.71 -14.96
C GLU A 76 8.34 -21.54 -13.84
N ASN A 77 9.15 -22.26 -13.05
CA ASN A 77 8.66 -23.03 -11.90
C ASN A 77 8.37 -22.16 -10.66
N LEU A 78 8.93 -20.94 -10.61
CA LEU A 78 8.70 -20.01 -9.51
C LEU A 78 7.28 -19.44 -9.56
N LYS A 79 6.68 -19.31 -8.39
CA LYS A 79 5.31 -18.84 -8.18
C LYS A 79 5.32 -17.52 -7.43
N TRP A 80 4.23 -16.76 -7.57
CA TRP A 80 4.05 -15.52 -6.83
C TRP A 80 4.21 -15.72 -5.31
N SER A 81 3.73 -16.86 -4.78
CA SER A 81 3.86 -17.24 -3.37
C SER A 81 5.31 -17.42 -2.89
N ASP A 82 6.26 -17.69 -3.79
CA ASP A 82 7.67 -17.85 -3.41
C ASP A 82 8.31 -16.47 -3.10
N PHE A 83 7.79 -15.42 -3.75
CA PHE A 83 8.17 -14.03 -3.50
C PHE A 83 7.28 -13.36 -2.45
N PHE A 84 6.07 -13.86 -2.26
CA PHE A 84 5.09 -13.32 -1.32
C PHE A 84 4.54 -14.42 -0.42
N PRO A 85 5.39 -15.06 0.40
CA PRO A 85 4.94 -16.12 1.30
C PRO A 85 4.07 -15.53 2.40
N GLU A 86 3.19 -16.36 2.95
CA GLU A 86 2.35 -16.04 4.10
C GLU A 86 3.19 -15.78 5.36
N TRP A 87 4.10 -16.70 5.64
CA TRP A 87 4.94 -16.68 6.82
C TRP A 87 6.42 -16.60 6.45
N ILE A 88 7.19 -15.91 7.30
CA ILE A 88 8.65 -15.90 7.29
C ILE A 88 9.16 -15.94 8.73
N ASP A 89 10.40 -16.39 8.92
CA ASP A 89 11.07 -16.33 10.21
C ASP A 89 11.58 -14.90 10.52
N GLU A 90 10.69 -14.05 11.02
CA GLU A 90 10.99 -12.65 11.34
C GLU A 90 12.05 -12.48 12.44
N GLU A 91 12.33 -13.52 13.23
CA GLU A 91 13.26 -13.48 14.35
C GLU A 91 14.61 -14.14 14.03
N ASN A 92 14.79 -14.67 12.82
CA ASN A 92 15.97 -15.43 12.38
C ASN A 92 16.33 -16.56 13.36
N LYS A 93 15.32 -17.26 13.90
CA LYS A 93 15.50 -18.38 14.82
C LYS A 93 16.05 -19.63 14.11
N TRP A 94 15.65 -19.83 12.87
CA TRP A 94 15.94 -20.98 12.02
C TRP A 94 16.82 -20.54 10.84
N ASP A 95 16.34 -19.60 10.04
CA ASP A 95 17.02 -19.13 8.82
C ASP A 95 16.77 -17.63 8.59
N GLU A 96 17.75 -16.93 7.99
CA GLU A 96 17.56 -15.56 7.53
C GLU A 96 16.66 -15.56 6.29
N PRO A 97 15.44 -14.99 6.34
CA PRO A 97 14.51 -15.04 5.22
C PRO A 97 15.06 -14.21 4.06
N LYS A 98 15.14 -14.84 2.88
CA LYS A 98 15.61 -14.21 1.64
C LYS A 98 14.66 -14.50 0.50
N CYS A 99 14.46 -13.49 -0.33
CA CYS A 99 13.71 -13.66 -1.56
C CYS A 99 14.47 -14.49 -2.58
N PRO A 100 13.77 -15.28 -3.43
CA PRO A 100 14.40 -15.91 -4.58
C PRO A 100 15.08 -14.86 -5.47
N ASP A 101 16.20 -15.25 -6.09
CA ASP A 101 16.91 -14.37 -6.99
C ASP A 101 16.05 -14.04 -8.22
N MET A 102 15.91 -12.74 -8.50
CA MET A 102 15.27 -12.26 -9.72
C MET A 102 16.34 -11.78 -10.70
N PRO A 103 16.59 -12.49 -11.81
CA PRO A 103 17.67 -12.13 -12.72
C PRO A 103 17.51 -10.71 -13.24
N MET A 104 18.58 -9.92 -13.09
CA MET A 104 18.69 -8.54 -13.58
C MET A 104 19.83 -8.45 -14.60
N PRO A 105 19.75 -7.52 -15.58
CA PRO A 105 20.88 -7.24 -16.44
C PRO A 105 22.07 -6.73 -15.59
N SER A 106 23.30 -6.99 -16.05
CA SER A 106 24.49 -6.36 -15.49
C SER A 106 24.45 -4.84 -15.73
N LEU A 107 23.90 -4.10 -14.76
CA LEU A 107 23.59 -2.66 -14.88
C LEU A 107 24.82 -1.83 -15.29
N GLU A 108 26.02 -2.27 -14.90
CA GLU A 108 27.27 -1.60 -15.25
C GLU A 108 27.53 -1.51 -16.76
N ASN A 109 26.98 -2.44 -17.54
CA ASN A 109 27.11 -2.48 -19.00
C ASN A 109 26.19 -1.47 -19.70
N TYR A 110 25.21 -0.91 -18.98
CA TYR A 110 24.13 -0.09 -19.55
C TYR A 110 24.10 1.32 -18.94
N LYS A 111 25.28 1.92 -18.72
CA LYS A 111 25.43 3.29 -18.22
C LYS A 111 25.01 4.33 -19.27
N ASP A 112 24.58 5.50 -18.78
CA ASP A 112 24.24 6.69 -19.60
C ASP A 112 23.03 6.54 -20.54
N LEU A 113 22.08 5.64 -20.23
CA LEU A 113 20.80 5.64 -20.94
C LEU A 113 20.05 6.95 -20.72
N ASP A 114 19.38 7.45 -21.76
CA ASP A 114 18.49 8.61 -21.69
C ASP A 114 17.03 8.17 -21.57
N VAL A 115 16.72 7.05 -22.22
CA VAL A 115 15.39 6.46 -22.31
C VAL A 115 15.49 4.97 -22.08
N VAL A 116 14.61 4.43 -21.24
CA VAL A 116 14.37 2.98 -21.17
C VAL A 116 13.01 2.70 -21.79
N MET A 117 12.99 1.92 -22.87
CA MET A 117 11.78 1.52 -23.57
C MET A 117 11.52 0.04 -23.34
N ALA A 118 10.31 -0.32 -22.91
CA ALA A 118 9.96 -1.69 -22.60
C ALA A 118 8.59 -2.09 -23.15
N MET A 119 8.49 -3.34 -23.61
CA MET A 119 7.19 -3.98 -23.82
C MET A 119 6.85 -4.79 -22.58
N VAL A 120 5.73 -4.46 -21.94
CA VAL A 120 5.28 -5.16 -20.74
C VAL A 120 4.42 -6.35 -21.15
N PRO A 121 4.72 -7.58 -20.67
CA PRO A 121 3.87 -8.72 -20.94
C PRO A 121 2.49 -8.51 -20.29
N CYS A 122 1.46 -8.77 -21.08
CA CYS A 122 0.12 -9.05 -20.58
C CYS A 122 0.12 -10.52 -20.19
N GLY A 123 0.00 -10.86 -18.90
CA GLY A 123 0.14 -12.25 -18.46
C GLY A 123 -0.66 -13.22 -19.33
N GLU A 124 -0.04 -14.33 -19.73
CA GLU A 124 -0.69 -15.35 -20.55
C GLU A 124 -1.67 -16.14 -19.68
N GLY A 125 -2.96 -15.79 -19.69
CA GLY A 125 -3.95 -16.58 -18.97
C GLY A 125 -5.38 -16.07 -19.01
N LEU A 126 -6.22 -16.76 -19.77
CA LEU A 126 -7.68 -16.84 -19.62
C LEU A 126 -8.05 -17.53 -18.30
N GLY A 127 -7.76 -16.89 -17.17
CA GLY A 127 -8.17 -17.32 -15.84
C GLY A 127 -8.13 -16.12 -14.91
N GLU A 128 -9.23 -15.84 -14.22
CA GLU A 128 -9.43 -14.63 -13.41
C GLU A 128 -8.37 -14.43 -12.30
N GLU A 129 -7.51 -15.42 -12.03
CA GLU A 129 -6.44 -15.37 -11.03
C GLU A 129 -5.04 -15.01 -11.58
N LYS A 130 -4.74 -15.22 -12.88
CA LYS A 130 -3.39 -15.03 -13.43
C LYS A 130 -3.08 -13.61 -13.96
N GLY A 131 -4.07 -12.71 -13.94
CA GLY A 131 -4.00 -11.44 -14.69
C GLY A 131 -3.22 -10.28 -14.06
N ILE A 132 -2.94 -10.30 -12.75
CA ILE A 132 -2.27 -9.18 -12.05
C ILE A 132 -1.00 -9.56 -11.28
N ARG A 133 -0.89 -10.83 -10.86
CA ARG A 133 0.25 -11.39 -10.10
C ARG A 133 1.12 -12.23 -11.04
N ASP A 134 1.78 -11.54 -11.98
CA ASP A 134 2.65 -12.14 -12.99
C ASP A 134 4.12 -11.78 -12.71
N LEU A 135 4.94 -12.81 -12.49
CA LEU A 135 6.36 -12.64 -12.13
C LEU A 135 7.21 -12.10 -13.28
N PHE A 136 6.92 -12.47 -14.53
CA PHE A 136 7.67 -11.96 -15.67
C PHE A 136 7.33 -10.49 -15.92
N ARG A 137 6.07 -10.11 -15.73
CA ARG A 137 5.63 -8.71 -15.71
C ARG A 137 6.36 -7.92 -14.62
N LEU A 138 6.44 -8.46 -13.41
CA LEU A 138 7.19 -7.85 -12.31
C LEU A 138 8.68 -7.70 -12.67
N GLN A 139 9.31 -8.76 -13.17
CA GLN A 139 10.71 -8.75 -13.59
C GLN A 139 10.98 -7.65 -14.62
N VAL A 140 10.19 -7.57 -15.70
CA VAL A 140 10.35 -6.53 -16.73
C VAL A 140 10.24 -5.12 -16.12
N ASN A 141 9.27 -4.87 -15.24
CA ASN A 141 9.12 -3.56 -14.61
C ASN A 141 10.31 -3.23 -13.68
N LEU A 142 10.83 -4.21 -12.94
CA LEU A 142 11.99 -4.03 -12.06
C LEU A 142 13.30 -3.83 -12.85
N VAL A 143 13.49 -4.52 -13.97
CA VAL A 143 14.61 -4.28 -14.89
C VAL A 143 14.59 -2.83 -15.37
N VAL A 144 13.43 -2.35 -15.81
CA VAL A 144 13.26 -0.96 -16.27
C VAL A 144 13.54 0.03 -15.14
N ALA A 145 13.02 -0.23 -13.94
CA ALA A 145 13.23 0.63 -12.79
C ALA A 145 14.71 0.73 -12.40
N ASN A 146 15.42 -0.41 -12.34
CA ASN A 146 16.85 -0.44 -12.00
C ASN A 146 17.70 0.27 -13.05
N LEU A 147 17.44 0.08 -14.34
CA LEU A 147 18.15 0.79 -15.42
C LEU A 147 17.90 2.32 -15.37
N ALA A 148 16.69 2.74 -15.00
CA ALA A 148 16.34 4.16 -14.93
C ALA A 148 17.10 4.89 -13.81
N VAL A 149 17.39 4.21 -12.69
CA VAL A 149 18.06 4.80 -11.51
C VAL A 149 19.56 4.50 -11.47
N GLU A 150 20.07 3.67 -12.38
CA GLU A 150 21.49 3.36 -12.49
C GLU A 150 22.28 4.60 -12.89
N THR A 151 23.23 5.04 -12.05
CA THR A 151 24.01 6.27 -12.27
C THR A 151 25.50 5.99 -12.26
N LYS A 152 26.27 6.86 -12.91
CA LYS A 152 27.71 6.96 -12.61
C LYS A 152 27.86 7.49 -11.19
N TRP A 153 28.80 6.93 -10.43
CA TRP A 153 29.13 7.26 -9.04
C TRP A 153 29.32 8.77 -8.71
N GLN A 154 29.39 9.65 -9.71
CA GLN A 154 29.61 11.10 -9.58
C GLN A 154 28.42 11.98 -10.01
N GLU A 155 27.37 11.44 -10.64
CA GLU A 155 26.22 12.25 -11.06
C GLU A 155 25.15 12.37 -9.97
N LYS A 156 24.68 13.61 -9.73
CA LYS A 156 23.50 13.82 -8.88
C LYS A 156 22.27 13.32 -9.63
N LEU A 157 21.64 12.27 -9.10
CA LEU A 157 20.40 11.68 -9.60
C LEU A 157 19.30 12.74 -9.88
N GLU A 158 19.27 13.83 -9.10
CA GLU A 158 18.31 14.93 -9.21
C GLU A 158 18.45 15.77 -10.50
N SER A 159 19.62 15.77 -11.14
CA SER A 159 19.88 16.56 -12.37
C SER A 159 19.72 15.76 -13.66
N ARG A 160 19.51 14.45 -13.58
CA ARG A 160 19.45 13.57 -14.76
C ARG A 160 18.07 13.59 -15.40
N ASN A 161 18.02 13.89 -16.70
CA ASN A 161 16.82 13.71 -17.51
C ASN A 161 16.73 12.24 -17.97
N MET A 162 15.88 11.47 -17.29
CA MET A 162 15.56 10.08 -17.62
C MET A 162 14.08 9.97 -18.00
N TYR A 163 13.79 9.26 -19.09
CA TYR A 163 12.43 8.95 -19.51
C TYR A 163 12.23 7.45 -19.61
N VAL A 164 11.01 6.99 -19.31
CA VAL A 164 10.64 5.58 -19.45
C VAL A 164 9.44 5.48 -20.38
N VAL A 165 9.52 4.60 -21.37
CA VAL A 165 8.46 4.40 -22.37
C VAL A 165 7.98 2.96 -22.32
N PHE A 166 6.74 2.74 -21.91
CA PHE A 166 6.10 1.43 -22.01
C PHE A 166 5.28 1.35 -23.30
N VAL A 167 5.41 0.22 -23.97
CA VAL A 167 4.72 -0.09 -25.23
C VAL A 167 3.80 -1.29 -25.01
N GLY A 168 2.52 -1.13 -25.35
CA GLY A 168 1.49 -2.16 -25.28
C GLY A 168 0.29 -1.76 -24.42
N SER A 169 -0.78 -2.55 -24.52
CA SER A 169 -2.07 -2.28 -23.89
C SER A 169 -2.10 -2.48 -22.36
N CYS A 170 -1.19 -3.29 -21.81
CA CYS A 170 -1.22 -3.62 -20.38
C CYS A 170 -0.59 -2.58 -19.45
N GLY A 171 0.19 -1.64 -20.00
CA GLY A 171 0.87 -0.60 -19.24
C GLY A 171 1.83 -1.15 -18.16
N PRO A 172 2.54 -0.25 -17.44
CA PRO A 172 3.43 -0.67 -16.36
C PRO A 172 2.67 -1.05 -15.09
N MET A 173 3.40 -1.58 -14.11
CA MET A 173 2.93 -1.71 -12.74
C MET A 173 2.89 -0.32 -12.09
N GLY A 174 1.69 0.14 -11.72
CA GLY A 174 1.46 1.49 -11.18
C GLY A 174 2.06 1.71 -9.79
N GLU A 175 2.35 0.61 -9.09
CA GLU A 175 3.09 0.57 -7.84
C GLU A 175 4.55 0.98 -8.05
N ILE A 176 5.14 0.71 -9.21
CA ILE A 176 6.53 1.06 -9.54
C ILE A 176 6.57 2.41 -10.27
N PHE A 177 5.74 2.57 -11.31
CA PHE A 177 5.66 3.77 -12.14
C PHE A 177 4.38 4.53 -11.85
N ARG A 178 4.51 5.57 -11.01
CA ARG A 178 3.36 6.35 -10.53
C ARG A 178 2.72 7.11 -11.67
N CYS A 179 1.39 7.17 -11.67
CA CYS A 179 0.66 7.97 -12.65
C CYS A 179 0.89 9.49 -12.48
N ASP A 180 1.39 9.94 -11.32
CA ASP A 180 1.88 11.31 -11.10
C ASP A 180 3.04 11.67 -12.05
N ASP A 181 3.82 10.68 -12.47
CA ASP A 181 5.00 10.84 -13.32
C ASP A 181 4.69 10.63 -14.82
N LEU A 182 3.42 10.37 -15.17
CA LEU A 182 2.98 10.11 -16.53
C LEU A 182 2.89 11.42 -17.33
N LEU A 183 3.64 11.52 -18.42
CA LEU A 183 3.62 12.66 -19.33
C LEU A 183 2.65 12.48 -20.50
N MET A 184 2.49 11.24 -20.97
CA MET A 184 1.63 10.94 -22.12
C MET A 184 1.15 9.50 -22.06
N HIS A 185 -0.15 9.30 -22.29
CA HIS A 185 -0.72 8.02 -22.69
C HIS A 185 -1.48 8.22 -24.01
N GLN A 186 -0.98 7.64 -25.10
CA GLN A 186 -1.60 7.73 -26.42
C GLN A 186 -1.44 6.42 -27.19
N GLY A 187 -2.56 5.78 -27.52
CA GLY A 187 -2.55 4.45 -28.11
C GLY A 187 -1.84 3.47 -27.18
N ASP A 188 -0.88 2.72 -27.71
CA ASP A 188 -0.12 1.74 -26.93
C ASP A 188 1.08 2.34 -26.18
N TYR A 189 1.27 3.66 -26.17
CA TYR A 189 2.46 4.29 -25.59
C TYR A 189 2.15 4.99 -24.28
N TRP A 190 2.92 4.65 -23.26
CA TRP A 190 2.96 5.33 -21.97
C TRP A 190 4.33 5.93 -21.75
N VAL A 191 4.42 7.25 -21.61
CA VAL A 191 5.68 7.99 -21.44
C VAL A 191 5.72 8.58 -20.05
N TYR A 192 6.73 8.20 -19.27
CA TYR A 192 6.97 8.67 -17.92
C TYR A 192 8.24 9.49 -17.83
N LYS A 193 8.24 10.47 -16.93
CA LYS A 193 9.46 11.09 -16.39
C LYS A 193 9.49 10.80 -14.89
N PRO A 194 10.06 9.65 -14.47
CA PRO A 194 9.94 9.19 -13.09
C PRO A 194 10.69 10.09 -12.11
N ASN A 195 10.18 10.20 -10.89
CA ASN A 195 10.97 10.72 -9.78
C ASN A 195 12.06 9.71 -9.39
N LEU A 196 13.28 9.92 -9.87
CA LEU A 196 14.38 8.96 -9.71
C LEU A 196 14.73 8.67 -8.25
N LYS A 197 14.58 9.64 -7.33
CA LYS A 197 14.84 9.42 -5.90
C LYS A 197 13.82 8.45 -5.30
N ARG A 198 12.53 8.64 -5.60
CA ARG A 198 11.46 7.72 -5.16
C ARG A 198 11.60 6.34 -5.81
N LEU A 199 11.95 6.30 -7.09
CA LEU A 199 12.16 5.05 -7.82
C LEU A 199 13.36 4.28 -7.26
N LYS A 200 14.48 4.95 -6.98
CA LYS A 200 15.66 4.34 -6.35
C LYS A 200 15.32 3.78 -4.96
N GLN A 201 14.48 4.52 -4.22
CA GLN A 201 13.95 4.08 -2.94
C GLN A 201 13.21 2.73 -3.03
N LYS A 202 12.47 2.50 -4.13
CA LYS A 202 11.74 1.25 -4.39
C LYS A 202 12.65 0.13 -4.88
N THR A 203 13.61 0.40 -5.76
CA THR A 203 14.54 -0.63 -6.29
C THR A 203 15.48 -1.19 -5.21
N LEU A 204 15.65 -0.47 -4.11
CA LEU A 204 16.43 -0.92 -2.94
C LEU A 204 15.62 -1.78 -1.96
N MET A 205 14.31 -1.90 -2.17
CA MET A 205 13.49 -2.83 -1.38
C MET A 205 13.62 -4.25 -1.93
N PRO A 206 13.39 -5.28 -1.10
CA PRO A 206 13.28 -6.66 -1.58
C PRO A 206 12.26 -6.79 -2.71
N VAL A 207 12.52 -7.72 -3.61
CA VAL A 207 11.67 -7.99 -4.79
C VAL A 207 10.26 -8.47 -4.44
N GLY A 208 10.06 -8.99 -3.22
CA GLY A 208 8.75 -9.36 -2.69
C GLY A 208 8.70 -9.29 -1.15
N SER A 209 7.66 -9.87 -0.54
CA SER A 209 7.45 -9.91 0.90
C SER A 209 8.09 -11.14 1.59
N CYS A 210 8.99 -11.84 0.92
CA CYS A 210 9.75 -13.01 1.40
C CYS A 210 10.80 -12.70 2.46
N GLN A 211 10.97 -11.44 2.84
CA GLN A 211 11.84 -11.00 3.94
C GLN A 211 11.32 -9.67 4.49
N ILE A 212 11.73 -9.31 5.72
CA ILE A 212 11.42 -7.98 6.27
C ILE A 212 12.14 -6.93 5.43
N SER A 213 11.42 -5.88 5.05
CA SER A 213 12.02 -4.78 4.30
C SER A 213 13.01 -4.01 5.20
N PRO A 214 14.24 -3.75 4.75
CA PRO A 214 15.22 -3.06 5.56
C PRO A 214 14.79 -1.61 5.76
N GLY A 215 14.90 -1.11 6.99
CA GLY A 215 14.57 0.28 7.34
C GLY A 215 15.53 1.31 6.72
N TYR A 216 16.72 0.84 6.35
CA TYR A 216 17.77 1.59 5.66
C TYR A 216 18.22 0.77 4.45
N ALA A 217 18.20 1.38 3.27
CA ALA A 217 18.78 0.73 2.11
C ALA A 217 20.30 0.80 2.22
N GLU A 218 20.98 -0.32 2.45
CA GLU A 218 22.42 -0.37 2.25
C GLU A 218 22.77 -1.12 0.97
N SER A 219 23.41 -0.39 0.07
CA SER A 219 24.80 -0.73 -0.27
C SER A 219 25.58 0.57 -0.51
N GLY A 220 26.49 0.92 0.42
CA GLY A 220 27.61 1.83 0.16
C GLY A 220 27.64 3.25 0.79
N LYS A 221 26.84 3.58 1.82
CA LYS A 221 26.73 4.91 2.53
C LYS A 221 25.67 5.88 1.99
N GLU A 222 24.40 5.48 2.02
CA GLU A 222 23.31 6.36 1.64
C GLU A 222 22.57 6.90 2.90
N THR A 223 22.93 8.12 3.33
CA THR A 223 22.25 8.98 4.32
C THR A 223 20.79 9.35 3.95
N TRP A 224 20.18 8.60 3.04
CA TRP A 224 18.93 8.91 2.38
C TRP A 224 17.75 8.20 3.03
N ARG A 225 17.43 8.58 4.28
CA ARG A 225 16.07 8.62 4.86
C ARG A 225 16.17 9.11 6.30
N MET A 226 15.26 10.01 6.66
CA MET A 226 15.23 10.81 7.90
C MET A 226 16.23 11.95 8.07
N SER A 227 17.17 12.20 7.16
CA SER A 227 17.97 13.44 7.21
C SER A 227 18.24 14.05 5.82
N GLN A 228 17.30 14.83 5.31
CA GLN A 228 17.68 16.01 4.53
C GLN A 228 17.87 17.18 5.50
N ILE A 229 18.86 17.06 6.38
CA ILE A 229 19.58 18.24 6.84
C ILE A 229 20.67 18.48 5.80
N SER A 230 20.26 19.02 4.65
CA SER A 230 21.21 19.63 3.74
C SER A 230 21.70 20.91 4.40
N TYR A 231 22.87 20.87 5.05
CA TYR A 231 23.68 22.06 5.30
C TYR A 231 24.29 22.53 3.97
N SER A 232 23.44 22.92 3.04
CA SER A 232 23.78 23.89 2.01
C SER A 232 22.84 25.07 2.25
N ASN A 233 23.32 26.30 2.05
CA ASN A 233 22.66 27.56 2.41
C ASN A 233 21.32 27.85 1.67
N LYS A 234 20.45 26.86 1.46
CA LYS A 234 19.15 26.95 0.80
C LYS A 234 18.17 25.97 1.46
N ILE A 235 17.22 26.51 2.22
CA ILE A 235 15.92 25.95 2.66
C ILE A 235 15.93 24.46 3.05
N VAL A 236 15.86 24.19 4.36
CA VAL A 236 15.62 22.84 4.91
C VAL A 236 14.18 22.42 4.58
N GLN A 237 14.00 21.50 3.64
CA GLN A 237 12.68 20.93 3.35
C GLN A 237 12.42 19.77 4.32
N VAL A 238 11.72 20.07 5.39
CA VAL A 238 11.23 19.07 6.34
C VAL A 238 10.07 18.29 5.70
N PRO A 239 10.11 16.95 5.66
CA PRO A 239 9.01 16.17 5.11
C PRO A 239 7.73 16.37 5.94
N LYS A 240 6.59 16.53 5.28
CA LYS A 240 5.28 16.61 5.93
C LYS A 240 4.74 15.20 6.14
N LEU A 241 4.66 14.80 7.41
CA LEU A 241 4.28 13.45 7.83
C LEU A 241 2.98 13.48 8.65
N ALA A 242 2.16 12.44 8.53
CA ALA A 242 1.00 12.28 9.39
C ALA A 242 0.67 10.81 9.73
N TYR A 243 0.21 10.58 10.95
CA TYR A 243 -0.62 9.43 11.27
C TYR A 243 -2.06 9.73 10.87
N VAL A 244 -2.72 8.79 10.22
CA VAL A 244 -4.06 9.00 9.66
C VAL A 244 -5.01 7.89 10.11
N THR A 245 -6.22 8.26 10.52
CA THR A 245 -7.32 7.29 10.70
C THR A 245 -8.59 7.80 10.01
N VAL A 246 -9.58 6.92 9.83
CA VAL A 246 -10.87 7.25 9.22
C VAL A 246 -12.01 6.77 10.12
N LEU A 247 -12.98 7.66 10.38
CA LEU A 247 -14.25 7.33 11.00
C LEU A 247 -15.39 7.62 10.02
N HIS A 248 -16.31 6.67 9.86
CA HIS A 248 -17.48 6.83 9.01
C HIS A 248 -18.65 5.97 9.51
N SER A 249 -19.86 6.30 9.08
CA SER A 249 -21.10 5.55 9.32
C SER A 249 -21.61 5.44 10.77
N SER A 250 -20.75 5.50 11.79
CA SER A 250 -21.11 5.34 13.21
C SER A 250 -20.10 6.04 14.11
N GLU A 251 -20.55 6.45 15.31
CA GLU A 251 -19.71 6.97 16.38
C GLU A 251 -19.09 5.88 17.27
N ASP A 252 -19.38 4.60 17.02
CA ASP A 252 -18.90 3.46 17.84
C ASP A 252 -17.37 3.40 18.00
N TYR A 253 -16.63 3.96 17.04
CA TYR A 253 -15.17 3.97 17.01
C TYR A 253 -14.55 5.29 17.49
N VAL A 254 -15.35 6.25 17.98
CA VAL A 254 -14.83 7.52 18.52
C VAL A 254 -13.89 7.27 19.70
N CYS A 255 -14.28 6.41 20.64
CA CYS A 255 -13.41 6.03 21.76
C CYS A 255 -12.11 5.36 21.29
N GLY A 256 -12.21 4.45 20.31
CA GLY A 256 -11.04 3.80 19.71
C GLY A 256 -10.07 4.80 19.08
N ALA A 257 -10.57 5.74 18.28
CA ALA A 257 -9.75 6.78 17.67
C ALA A 257 -9.11 7.72 18.70
N ILE A 258 -9.80 8.05 19.79
CA ILE A 258 -9.22 8.81 20.91
C ILE A 258 -8.09 8.00 21.55
N ALA A 259 -8.33 6.74 21.90
CA ALA A 259 -7.32 5.88 22.51
C ALA A 259 -6.10 5.68 21.60
N LEU A 260 -6.31 5.52 20.28
CA LEU A 260 -5.26 5.48 19.27
C LEU A 260 -4.39 6.73 19.32
N ALA A 261 -4.98 7.93 19.26
CA ALA A 261 -4.21 9.19 19.34
C ALA A 261 -3.41 9.27 20.64
N GLN A 262 -4.02 8.94 21.78
CA GLN A 262 -3.34 8.97 23.07
C GLN A 262 -2.18 7.98 23.12
N SER A 263 -2.35 6.77 22.59
CA SER A 263 -1.27 5.77 22.52
C SER A 263 -0.09 6.20 21.62
N ILE A 264 -0.37 6.86 20.48
CA ILE A 264 0.67 7.45 19.62
C ILE A 264 1.42 8.56 20.38
N LEU A 265 0.70 9.44 21.07
CA LEU A 265 1.31 10.54 21.82
C LEU A 265 2.18 10.04 22.99
N LEU A 266 1.75 8.99 23.68
CA LEU A 266 2.50 8.38 24.79
C LEU A 266 3.82 7.73 24.35
N THR A 267 3.90 7.27 23.10
CA THR A 267 5.07 6.54 22.57
C THR A 267 5.97 7.43 21.72
N ARG A 268 5.64 8.72 21.55
CA ARG A 268 6.32 9.62 20.63
C ARG A 268 7.67 10.08 21.16
N ASN A 269 8.67 10.10 20.28
CA ASN A 269 9.93 10.81 20.54
C ASN A 269 9.86 12.20 19.88
N THR A 270 9.91 13.26 20.69
CA THR A 270 9.74 14.67 20.25
C THR A 270 10.91 15.23 19.43
N ILE A 271 11.94 14.42 19.14
CA ILE A 271 13.26 14.91 18.77
C ILE A 271 13.43 15.16 17.26
N PHE A 272 12.65 14.50 16.39
CA PHE A 272 13.00 14.48 14.96
C PHE A 272 12.12 15.34 14.05
N TYR A 273 10.78 15.25 14.05
CA TYR A 273 9.92 16.05 13.15
C TYR A 273 8.47 16.23 13.66
N PRO A 274 7.77 17.33 13.27
CA PRO A 274 6.34 17.46 13.52
C PRO A 274 5.55 16.51 12.60
N ILE A 275 5.16 15.37 13.14
CA ILE A 275 4.17 14.43 12.60
C ILE A 275 2.77 14.85 13.08
N ASP A 276 1.86 15.05 12.15
CA ASP A 276 0.47 15.39 12.46
C ASP A 276 -0.37 14.16 12.77
N LEU A 277 -1.42 14.31 13.58
CA LEU A 277 -2.51 13.34 13.67
C LEU A 277 -3.66 13.86 12.83
N VAL A 278 -4.11 13.13 11.82
CA VAL A 278 -5.21 13.52 10.93
C VAL A 278 -6.33 12.49 10.95
N LEU A 279 -7.57 12.93 11.13
CA LEU A 279 -8.74 12.05 11.11
C LEU A 279 -9.70 12.48 10.00
N LEU A 280 -10.00 11.54 9.10
CA LEU A 280 -11.05 11.74 8.10
C LEU A 280 -12.39 11.33 8.71
N ALA A 281 -13.35 12.25 8.78
CA ALA A 281 -14.69 11.99 9.35
C ALA A 281 -15.78 12.29 8.32
N ASP A 282 -16.76 11.40 8.17
CA ASP A 282 -18.00 11.75 7.46
C ASP A 282 -18.97 12.53 8.37
N ASP A 283 -20.14 12.89 7.85
CA ASP A 283 -21.15 13.66 8.59
C ASP A 283 -21.88 12.85 9.67
N SER A 284 -21.65 11.54 9.77
CA SER A 284 -22.22 10.72 10.86
C SER A 284 -21.53 11.00 12.20
N ILE A 285 -20.33 11.58 12.19
CA ILE A 285 -19.59 11.95 13.40
C ILE A 285 -20.03 13.34 13.86
N GLY A 286 -20.77 13.39 14.96
CA GLY A 286 -21.44 14.58 15.48
C GLY A 286 -20.48 15.61 16.08
N PRO A 287 -20.92 16.87 16.26
CA PRO A 287 -20.07 17.95 16.77
C PRO A 287 -19.44 17.67 18.15
N LYS A 288 -20.13 16.90 19.02
CA LYS A 288 -19.59 16.51 20.33
C LYS A 288 -18.37 15.60 20.15
N SER A 289 -18.50 14.52 19.37
CA SER A 289 -17.41 13.59 19.06
C SER A 289 -16.25 14.30 18.36
N ILE A 290 -16.54 15.23 17.45
CA ILE A 290 -15.50 16.04 16.77
C ILE A 290 -14.69 16.86 17.75
N ARG A 291 -15.31 17.45 18.78
CA ARG A 291 -14.58 18.14 19.85
C ARG A 291 -13.68 17.17 20.62
N GLY A 292 -14.21 16.03 21.07
CA GLY A 292 -13.40 15.01 21.76
C GLY A 292 -12.22 14.51 20.94
N LEU A 293 -12.42 14.26 19.64
CA LEU A 293 -11.34 13.86 18.72
C LEU A 293 -10.30 14.97 18.54
N THR A 294 -10.74 16.23 18.45
CA THR A 294 -9.84 17.39 18.35
C THR A 294 -9.02 17.55 19.63
N ASP A 295 -9.67 17.46 20.80
CA ASP A 295 -9.03 17.53 22.12
C ASP A 295 -8.04 16.38 22.34
N ALA A 296 -8.29 15.21 21.73
CA ALA A 296 -7.36 14.08 21.73
C ALA A 296 -6.13 14.29 20.84
N GLY A 297 -6.13 15.34 20.00
CA GLY A 297 -5.00 15.73 19.15
C GLY A 297 -5.25 15.56 17.64
N TRP A 298 -6.42 15.08 17.20
CA TRP A 298 -6.70 14.89 15.78
C TRP A 298 -7.01 16.20 15.05
N LYS A 299 -6.34 16.43 13.92
CA LYS A 299 -6.75 17.40 12.90
C LYS A 299 -7.86 16.79 12.05
N ILE A 300 -9.09 17.26 12.25
CA ILE A 300 -10.27 16.70 11.59
C ILE A 300 -10.41 17.22 10.17
N LYS A 301 -10.63 16.31 9.21
CA LYS A 301 -11.00 16.64 7.82
C LYS A 301 -12.31 15.96 7.45
N ARG A 302 -13.33 16.75 7.13
CA ARG A 302 -14.62 16.22 6.67
C ARG A 302 -14.49 15.60 5.28
N VAL A 303 -15.07 14.41 5.10
CA VAL A 303 -15.03 13.67 3.82
C VAL A 303 -16.39 13.07 3.48
N GLN A 304 -16.65 12.93 2.18
CA GLN A 304 -17.79 12.14 1.71
C GLN A 304 -17.42 10.66 1.69
N ARG A 305 -18.33 9.83 2.21
CA ARG A 305 -18.20 8.38 2.18
C ARG A 305 -18.12 7.85 0.75
N ILE A 306 -17.45 6.73 0.59
CA ILE A 306 -17.38 5.98 -0.66
C ILE A 306 -17.99 4.59 -0.41
N GLU A 307 -19.01 4.26 -1.18
CA GLU A 307 -19.66 2.95 -1.13
C GLU A 307 -18.80 1.92 -1.87
N SER A 308 -18.65 0.73 -1.28
CA SER A 308 -18.09 -0.46 -1.95
C SER A 308 -19.17 -1.04 -2.87
N PRO A 309 -19.00 -1.02 -4.21
CA PRO A 309 -20.02 -1.49 -5.15
C PRO A 309 -20.35 -2.98 -5.01
N PHE A 310 -19.45 -3.76 -4.40
CA PHE A 310 -19.57 -5.20 -4.23
C PHE A 310 -19.99 -5.63 -2.82
N ALA A 311 -20.14 -4.69 -1.88
CA ALA A 311 -20.62 -4.99 -0.55
C ALA A 311 -22.13 -5.27 -0.55
N LYS A 312 -22.58 -6.20 0.30
CA LYS A 312 -24.02 -6.40 0.53
C LYS A 312 -24.60 -5.13 1.18
N LYS A 313 -25.85 -4.77 0.87
CA LYS A 313 -26.50 -3.53 1.35
C LYS A 313 -26.48 -3.34 2.87
N THR A 314 -26.50 -4.44 3.63
CA THR A 314 -26.50 -4.47 5.10
C THR A 314 -25.14 -4.84 5.70
N ALA A 315 -24.10 -4.99 4.87
CA ALA A 315 -22.77 -5.37 5.36
C ALA A 315 -22.09 -4.21 6.09
N TYR A 316 -21.38 -4.52 7.15
CA TYR A 316 -20.61 -3.55 7.93
C TYR A 316 -19.55 -2.83 7.07
N ASN A 317 -18.98 -3.54 6.08
CA ASN A 317 -17.92 -3.05 5.21
C ASN A 317 -18.42 -2.21 4.01
N ARG A 318 -19.72 -1.92 3.93
CA ARG A 318 -20.35 -1.18 2.82
C ARG A 318 -19.66 0.15 2.50
N TRP A 319 -19.15 0.83 3.51
CA TRP A 319 -18.55 2.16 3.37
C TRP A 319 -17.03 2.17 3.54
N ASN A 320 -16.39 0.99 3.63
CA ASN A 320 -14.95 0.88 3.90
C ASN A 320 -14.09 1.51 2.79
N TYR A 321 -14.61 1.65 1.56
CA TYR A 321 -13.92 2.37 0.50
C TYR A 321 -13.69 3.84 0.84
N SER A 322 -14.33 4.39 1.87
CA SER A 322 -13.99 5.72 2.41
C SER A 322 -12.53 5.80 2.86
N LYS A 323 -11.89 4.68 3.20
CA LYS A 323 -10.43 4.58 3.45
C LYS A 323 -9.61 5.07 2.24
N LEU A 324 -10.09 4.93 1.01
CA LEU A 324 -9.39 5.41 -0.19
C LEU A 324 -9.16 6.93 -0.18
N ARG A 325 -9.95 7.70 0.59
CA ARG A 325 -9.79 9.15 0.73
C ARG A 325 -8.42 9.56 1.30
N ILE A 326 -7.69 8.65 1.96
CA ILE A 326 -6.34 8.94 2.47
C ILE A 326 -5.36 9.31 1.34
N TRP A 327 -5.56 8.82 0.11
CA TRP A 327 -4.74 9.21 -1.04
C TRP A 327 -4.95 10.67 -1.46
N GLN A 328 -6.03 11.32 -1.04
CA GLN A 328 -6.29 12.74 -1.31
C GLN A 328 -5.59 13.68 -0.31
N LEU A 329 -4.82 13.15 0.64
CA LEU A 329 -4.04 13.92 1.61
C LEU A 329 -2.72 14.41 1.01
N THR A 330 -2.77 15.01 -0.19
CA THR A 330 -1.61 15.45 -0.99
C THR A 330 -0.81 16.60 -0.38
N MET A 331 -1.26 17.16 0.74
CA MET A 331 -0.46 18.09 1.54
C MET A 331 0.65 17.41 2.36
N TYR A 332 0.63 16.07 2.47
CA TYR A 332 1.65 15.28 3.14
C TYR A 332 2.49 14.50 2.12
N ASP A 333 3.79 14.40 2.41
CA ASP A 333 4.71 13.61 1.60
C ASP A 333 4.53 12.11 1.84
N LYS A 334 4.18 11.73 3.08
CA LYS A 334 3.94 10.36 3.50
C LYS A 334 3.02 10.28 4.70
N ILE A 335 2.18 9.26 4.73
CA ILE A 335 1.30 8.97 5.85
C ILE A 335 1.46 7.52 6.31
N ILE A 336 1.24 7.28 7.61
CA ILE A 336 0.96 5.96 8.14
C ILE A 336 -0.52 5.95 8.49
N PHE A 337 -1.29 5.18 7.74
CA PHE A 337 -2.69 4.94 8.06
C PHE A 337 -2.77 3.86 9.15
N ILE A 338 -3.65 4.05 10.14
CA ILE A 338 -3.94 3.11 11.21
C ILE A 338 -5.45 3.06 11.43
N ASP A 339 -6.07 1.88 11.40
CA ASP A 339 -7.48 1.71 11.75
C ASP A 339 -7.70 2.11 13.23
N SER A 340 -8.91 2.59 13.54
CA SER A 340 -9.24 3.17 14.85
C SER A 340 -9.38 2.16 16.00
N ASP A 341 -9.20 0.87 15.71
CA ASP A 341 -9.18 -0.25 16.65
C ASP A 341 -7.76 -0.76 16.93
N PHE A 342 -6.77 0.12 16.78
CA PHE A 342 -5.38 -0.13 17.18
C PHE A 342 -5.02 0.59 18.48
N LEU A 343 -4.02 0.05 19.17
CA LEU A 343 -3.18 0.81 20.10
C LEU A 343 -1.71 0.71 19.70
N VAL A 344 -1.01 1.84 19.71
CA VAL A 344 0.44 1.92 19.48
C VAL A 344 1.15 1.83 20.83
N LEU A 345 1.95 0.78 21.02
CA LEU A 345 2.60 0.45 22.28
C LEU A 345 4.09 0.84 22.31
N LYS A 346 4.71 1.04 21.15
CA LYS A 346 6.08 1.52 20.99
C LYS A 346 6.15 2.58 19.90
N ASN A 347 7.21 3.40 19.93
CA ASN A 347 7.42 4.40 18.88
C ASN A 347 7.52 3.73 17.50
N ILE A 348 6.75 4.24 16.53
CA ILE A 348 6.74 3.75 15.15
C ILE A 348 7.09 4.86 14.13
N ASP A 349 7.73 5.95 14.57
CA ASP A 349 8.08 7.07 13.69
C ASP A 349 9.08 6.65 12.61
N GLY A 350 9.98 5.71 12.93
CA GLY A 350 10.95 5.16 11.98
C GLY A 350 10.32 4.50 10.74
N PHE A 351 9.05 4.07 10.82
CA PHE A 351 8.37 3.45 9.70
C PHE A 351 7.97 4.43 8.59
N PHE A 352 8.06 5.74 8.82
CA PHE A 352 7.98 6.74 7.74
C PHE A 352 9.17 6.66 6.76
N ALA A 353 10.22 5.87 7.03
CA ALA A 353 11.29 5.63 6.07
C ALA A 353 10.86 4.78 4.86
N TYR A 354 9.81 3.96 5.00
CA TYR A 354 9.41 2.97 3.99
C TYR A 354 8.59 3.56 2.84
N PRO A 355 8.71 3.04 1.59
CA PRO A 355 7.92 3.52 0.45
C PRO A 355 6.48 3.01 0.48
N GLN A 356 5.61 3.61 -0.34
CA GLN A 356 4.31 3.00 -0.64
C GLN A 356 4.48 1.74 -1.52
N LEU A 357 3.77 0.62 -1.33
CA LEU A 357 2.94 0.29 -0.19
C LEU A 357 3.76 -0.61 0.75
N SER A 358 3.90 -0.22 2.02
CA SER A 358 4.47 -1.08 3.05
C SER A 358 3.43 -1.38 4.10
N ALA A 359 3.33 -2.64 4.51
CA ALA A 359 2.28 -3.14 5.39
C ALA A 359 2.74 -4.40 6.12
N ALA A 360 2.06 -4.74 7.21
CA ALA A 360 2.23 -6.03 7.86
C ALA A 360 1.54 -7.14 7.03
N PRO A 361 2.07 -8.37 7.09
CA PRO A 361 1.50 -9.52 6.38
C PRO A 361 0.11 -9.89 6.91
N ASN A 362 -0.63 -10.65 6.10
CA ASN A 362 -1.82 -11.39 6.49
C ASN A 362 -1.76 -12.80 5.87
N GLU A 363 -2.82 -13.61 6.01
CA GLU A 363 -2.94 -14.95 5.41
C GLU A 363 -2.60 -14.98 3.91
N ASN A 364 -2.03 -16.06 3.38
CA ASN A 364 -1.62 -16.22 1.98
C ASN A 364 -0.62 -15.15 1.49
N VAL A 365 -0.81 -14.59 0.29
CA VAL A 365 0.13 -13.67 -0.39
C VAL A 365 -0.16 -12.18 -0.17
N ILE A 366 -1.04 -11.86 0.78
CA ILE A 366 -1.67 -10.54 0.94
C ILE A 366 -1.23 -9.84 2.21
N PHE A 367 -1.39 -8.52 2.25
CA PHE A 367 -1.15 -7.70 3.43
C PHE A 367 -2.45 -7.36 4.17
N ASN A 368 -2.32 -7.01 5.44
CA ASN A 368 -3.41 -6.46 6.25
C ASN A 368 -3.51 -4.94 6.05
N SER A 369 -4.70 -4.39 5.76
CA SER A 369 -4.87 -2.94 5.48
C SER A 369 -5.13 -2.09 6.74
N GLY A 370 -5.03 -2.67 7.92
CA GLY A 370 -5.21 -2.00 9.21
C GLY A 370 -4.09 -1.04 9.56
N LEU A 371 -2.86 -1.32 9.10
CA LEU A 371 -1.74 -0.38 9.16
C LEU A 371 -0.94 -0.42 7.86
N ILE A 372 -0.89 0.71 7.15
CA ILE A 372 -0.20 0.84 5.86
C ILE A 372 0.56 2.16 5.72
N VAL A 373 1.72 2.12 5.06
CA VAL A 373 2.50 3.29 4.66
C VAL A 373 2.09 3.72 3.25
N VAL A 374 1.69 4.97 3.09
CA VAL A 374 1.13 5.52 1.85
C VAL A 374 1.81 6.84 1.48
N GLU A 375 1.94 7.08 0.18
CA GLU A 375 2.42 8.33 -0.41
C GLU A 375 1.26 8.96 -1.19
N PRO A 376 0.47 9.87 -0.55
CA PRO A 376 -0.76 10.40 -1.11
C PRO A 376 -0.61 10.93 -2.53
N SER A 377 -1.61 10.64 -3.37
CA SER A 377 -1.69 11.09 -4.77
C SER A 377 -3.14 11.15 -5.21
N GLN A 378 -3.53 12.32 -5.71
CA GLN A 378 -4.84 12.52 -6.32
C GLN A 378 -5.00 11.65 -7.58
N CYS A 379 -3.95 11.48 -8.38
CA CYS A 379 -3.97 10.61 -9.55
C CYS A 379 -4.21 9.14 -9.17
N MET A 380 -3.54 8.64 -8.12
CA MET A 380 -3.76 7.27 -7.64
C MET A 380 -5.18 7.10 -7.08
N PHE A 381 -5.70 8.09 -6.35
CA PHE A 381 -7.08 8.09 -5.89
C PHE A 381 -8.06 7.96 -7.08
N GLU A 382 -7.93 8.79 -8.12
CA GLU A 382 -8.79 8.74 -9.30
C GLU A 382 -8.68 7.41 -10.06
N ASN A 383 -7.47 6.87 -10.18
CA ASN A 383 -7.23 5.57 -10.78
C ASN A 383 -7.96 4.45 -10.01
N MET A 384 -7.83 4.44 -8.68
CA MET A 384 -8.56 3.51 -7.83
C MET A 384 -10.07 3.68 -7.97
N MET A 385 -10.59 4.90 -7.93
CA MET A 385 -12.01 5.17 -8.11
C MET A 385 -12.55 4.62 -9.44
N ASN A 386 -11.80 4.75 -10.54
CA ASN A 386 -12.16 4.18 -11.85
C ASN A 386 -12.13 2.64 -11.91
N LYS A 387 -11.55 1.98 -10.90
CA LYS A 387 -11.47 0.52 -10.75
C LYS A 387 -12.44 -0.04 -9.71
N THR A 388 -12.99 0.78 -8.81
CA THR A 388 -13.87 0.34 -7.70
C THR A 388 -15.04 -0.54 -8.14
N SER A 389 -15.62 -0.30 -9.31
CA SER A 389 -16.74 -1.08 -9.88
C SER A 389 -16.30 -2.21 -10.82
N LYS A 390 -15.02 -2.33 -11.12
CA LYS A 390 -14.45 -3.29 -12.09
C LYS A 390 -13.66 -4.40 -11.41
N VAL A 391 -12.99 -4.09 -10.31
CA VAL A 391 -12.16 -5.02 -9.54
C VAL A 391 -12.99 -5.51 -8.36
N LYS A 392 -13.34 -6.79 -8.37
CA LYS A 392 -14.12 -7.42 -7.31
C LYS A 392 -13.19 -7.79 -6.14
N PRO A 393 -13.32 -7.17 -4.96
CA PRO A 393 -12.50 -7.52 -3.80
C PRO A 393 -12.88 -8.90 -3.26
N TYR A 394 -11.90 -9.68 -2.78
CA TYR A 394 -12.16 -11.02 -2.24
C TYR A 394 -13.06 -11.02 -0.98
N ASN A 395 -13.04 -9.94 -0.20
CA ASN A 395 -13.81 -9.82 1.05
C ASN A 395 -14.89 -8.71 1.03
N GLY A 396 -15.12 -8.04 -0.10
CA GLY A 396 -16.07 -6.91 -0.19
C GLY A 396 -15.61 -5.58 0.44
N GLY A 397 -14.47 -5.57 1.14
CA GLY A 397 -13.95 -4.42 1.88
C GLY A 397 -12.71 -3.79 1.24
N ASP A 398 -12.15 -2.79 1.92
CA ASP A 398 -10.96 -2.04 1.50
C ASP A 398 -9.72 -2.94 1.38
N GLN A 399 -9.49 -3.85 2.33
CA GLN A 399 -8.32 -4.75 2.29
C GLN A 399 -8.29 -5.58 1.01
N GLY A 400 -9.44 -6.11 0.61
CA GLY A 400 -9.54 -6.91 -0.60
C GLY A 400 -9.28 -6.09 -1.85
N PHE A 401 -9.83 -4.88 -1.91
CA PHE A 401 -9.60 -4.00 -3.04
C PHE A 401 -8.14 -3.54 -3.13
N LEU A 402 -7.54 -3.13 -2.00
CA LEU A 402 -6.15 -2.65 -1.97
C LEU A 402 -5.14 -3.74 -2.36
N ASN A 403 -5.36 -5.00 -1.99
CA ASN A 403 -4.49 -6.12 -2.39
C ASN A 403 -4.57 -6.48 -3.89
N GLU A 404 -5.63 -6.05 -4.58
CA GLU A 404 -5.78 -6.18 -6.03
C GLU A 404 -5.22 -4.97 -6.79
N ILE A 405 -5.11 -3.82 -6.12
CA ILE A 405 -4.50 -2.60 -6.69
C ILE A 405 -2.99 -2.56 -6.48
N PHE A 406 -2.51 -3.03 -5.32
CA PHE A 406 -1.10 -3.04 -4.92
C PHE A 406 -0.63 -4.48 -4.77
N THR A 407 -0.32 -5.16 -5.88
CA THR A 407 0.18 -6.54 -5.82
C THR A 407 1.63 -6.58 -5.40
N TRP A 408 2.42 -5.55 -5.76
CA TRP A 408 3.80 -5.38 -5.31
C TRP A 408 3.85 -4.48 -4.07
N TRP A 409 4.04 -5.10 -2.91
CA TRP A 409 4.09 -4.46 -1.59
C TRP A 409 5.30 -4.94 -0.78
N HIS A 410 5.63 -4.21 0.29
CA HIS A 410 6.84 -4.42 1.09
C HIS A 410 6.50 -4.80 2.53
N ARG A 411 7.04 -5.94 3.00
CA ARG A 411 6.75 -6.50 4.32
C ARG A 411 7.34 -5.64 5.44
N LEU A 412 6.46 -5.13 6.30
CA LEU A 412 6.80 -4.63 7.63
C LEU A 412 6.67 -5.78 8.66
N PRO A 413 7.34 -5.69 9.82
CA PRO A 413 7.22 -6.70 10.86
C PRO A 413 5.77 -6.95 11.25
N SER A 414 5.38 -8.21 11.39
CA SER A 414 4.06 -8.63 11.91
C SER A 414 3.71 -7.96 13.25
N LYS A 415 4.72 -7.70 14.09
CA LYS A 415 4.63 -6.98 15.37
C LYS A 415 4.09 -5.55 15.26
N LEU A 416 4.07 -4.96 14.05
CA LEU A 416 3.49 -3.64 13.77
C LEU A 416 1.96 -3.69 13.58
N ASN A 417 1.41 -4.88 13.33
CA ASN A 417 -0.03 -5.13 13.23
C ASN A 417 -0.31 -6.47 13.94
N HIS A 418 0.00 -6.52 15.24
CA HIS A 418 -0.25 -7.72 16.00
C HIS A 418 -1.76 -7.86 16.21
N MET A 419 -2.38 -8.75 15.45
CA MET A 419 -3.82 -9.00 15.54
C MET A 419 -4.13 -9.73 16.85
N LYS A 420 -5.12 -9.23 17.60
CA LYS A 420 -5.69 -9.90 18.78
C LYS A 420 -6.50 -11.11 18.33
N SER A 421 -5.81 -12.14 17.85
CA SER A 421 -6.34 -13.41 17.38
C SER A 421 -5.41 -14.52 17.84
N PHE A 422 -5.97 -15.53 18.49
CA PHE A 422 -5.31 -16.67 19.10
C PHE A 422 -6.01 -17.90 18.57
N THR A 423 -5.38 -18.54 17.60
CA THR A 423 -5.83 -19.77 16.98
C THR A 423 -5.33 -20.97 17.80
N GLN A 424 -5.95 -22.14 17.65
CA GLN A 424 -5.52 -23.36 18.36
C GLN A 424 -4.10 -23.82 17.98
N MET A 425 -3.50 -23.24 16.94
CA MET A 425 -2.13 -23.53 16.51
C MET A 425 -1.10 -22.64 17.21
N ASP A 426 -1.54 -21.59 17.91
CA ASP A 426 -0.66 -20.73 18.69
C ASP A 426 -0.29 -21.44 19.99
N ASP A 427 1.01 -21.52 20.31
CA ASP A 427 1.54 -22.06 21.57
C ASP A 427 1.30 -21.09 22.75
N ASN A 428 0.06 -20.62 22.87
CA ASN A 428 -0.37 -19.56 23.76
C ASN A 428 -1.78 -19.84 24.28
N ASP A 429 -1.95 -20.95 25.00
CA ASP A 429 -3.23 -21.37 25.61
C ASP A 429 -3.88 -20.30 26.52
N LYS A 430 -3.09 -19.31 26.97
CA LYS A 430 -3.54 -18.21 27.85
C LYS A 430 -3.93 -16.94 27.10
N HIS A 431 -3.75 -16.91 25.78
CA HIS A 431 -4.00 -15.76 24.92
C HIS A 431 -3.27 -14.50 25.42
N GLU A 432 -2.00 -14.63 25.85
CA GLU A 432 -1.18 -13.51 26.32
C GLU A 432 -0.62 -12.67 25.15
N VAL A 433 -0.62 -11.34 25.28
CA VAL A 433 -0.01 -10.47 24.26
C VAL A 433 1.50 -10.40 24.49
N PRO A 434 2.34 -10.64 23.46
CA PRO A 434 3.78 -10.52 23.59
C PRO A 434 4.20 -9.09 23.97
N LYS A 435 5.18 -8.97 24.87
CA LYS A 435 5.64 -7.66 25.39
C LYS A 435 6.33 -6.79 24.35
N ASP A 436 6.80 -7.39 23.26
CA ASP A 436 7.68 -6.74 22.30
C ASP A 436 6.97 -6.24 21.03
N VAL A 437 5.64 -6.28 20.99
CA VAL A 437 4.83 -5.74 19.88
C VAL A 437 4.88 -4.22 19.81
N TYR A 438 4.80 -3.67 18.58
CA TYR A 438 4.77 -2.23 18.34
C TYR A 438 3.36 -1.67 18.40
N ALA A 439 2.38 -2.40 17.85
CA ALA A 439 0.98 -2.04 17.91
C ALA A 439 0.09 -3.28 17.95
N LEU A 440 -1.04 -3.15 18.64
CA LEU A 440 -2.04 -4.19 18.87
C LEU A 440 -3.33 -3.83 18.13
N HIS A 441 -3.80 -4.71 17.25
CA HIS A 441 -5.00 -4.56 16.44
C HIS A 441 -6.13 -5.39 17.05
N TYR A 442 -7.13 -4.73 17.62
CA TYR A 442 -8.19 -5.37 18.40
C TYR A 442 -9.27 -5.98 17.49
N LEU A 443 -9.22 -7.28 17.24
CA LEU A 443 -10.30 -8.03 16.59
C LEU A 443 -11.39 -8.44 17.60
N GLY A 444 -12.52 -8.94 17.08
CA GLY A 444 -13.70 -9.28 17.89
C GLY A 444 -14.42 -8.06 18.48
N LEU A 445 -15.02 -8.23 19.66
CA LEU A 445 -15.62 -7.13 20.42
C LEU A 445 -14.54 -6.18 20.93
N LYS A 446 -14.78 -4.88 20.73
CA LYS A 446 -13.82 -3.83 21.08
C LYS A 446 -13.87 -3.53 22.59
N PRO A 447 -12.73 -3.28 23.26
CA PRO A 447 -12.67 -3.16 24.72
C PRO A 447 -13.62 -2.10 25.31
N TRP A 448 -13.75 -0.94 24.65
CA TRP A 448 -14.59 0.15 25.13
C TRP A 448 -16.08 -0.19 25.16
N THR A 449 -16.51 -1.19 24.38
CA THR A 449 -17.91 -1.64 24.34
C THR A 449 -18.23 -2.70 25.41
N CYS A 450 -17.22 -3.11 26.17
CA CYS A 450 -17.29 -4.16 27.18
C CYS A 450 -17.05 -3.61 28.57
N TYR A 451 -17.41 -4.38 29.60
CA TYR A 451 -17.00 -4.04 30.96
C TYR A 451 -15.47 -4.17 31.07
N ARG A 452 -14.85 -3.31 31.88
CA ARG A 452 -13.38 -3.28 32.01
C ARG A 452 -12.77 -4.48 32.74
N ASP A 453 -13.59 -5.21 33.49
CA ASP A 453 -13.14 -6.23 34.45
C ASP A 453 -12.45 -7.46 33.80
N TYR A 454 -12.79 -7.78 32.54
CA TYR A 454 -12.16 -8.84 31.72
C TYR A 454 -12.52 -8.66 30.24
N ASP A 455 -11.87 -9.40 29.34
CA ASP A 455 -12.26 -9.39 27.92
C ASP A 455 -13.60 -10.11 27.68
N CYS A 456 -14.66 -9.35 27.44
CA CYS A 456 -16.01 -9.85 27.14
C CYS A 456 -16.08 -10.83 25.95
N ASN A 457 -15.06 -10.91 25.10
CA ASN A 457 -15.00 -11.94 24.05
C ASN A 457 -15.05 -13.36 24.66
N TRP A 458 -14.62 -13.55 25.92
CA TRP A 458 -14.79 -14.79 26.67
C TRP A 458 -16.26 -15.20 26.88
N ASP A 459 -17.22 -14.27 26.85
CA ASP A 459 -18.65 -14.59 27.00
C ASP A 459 -19.29 -15.14 25.70
N MET A 460 -18.51 -15.27 24.62
CA MET A 460 -18.98 -15.70 23.30
C MET A 460 -18.06 -16.77 22.70
N GLN A 461 -18.56 -18.01 22.59
CA GLN A 461 -17.75 -19.15 22.14
C GLN A 461 -17.10 -18.94 20.76
N ASP A 462 -17.80 -18.31 19.83
CA ASP A 462 -17.31 -17.98 18.49
C ASP A 462 -16.30 -16.82 18.48
N HIS A 463 -16.14 -16.11 19.60
CA HIS A 463 -15.18 -15.01 19.78
C HIS A 463 -14.03 -15.38 20.71
N HIS A 464 -13.97 -16.61 21.24
CA HIS A 464 -12.87 -17.05 22.09
C HIS A 464 -11.50 -16.88 21.43
N ILE A 465 -11.43 -17.08 20.11
CA ILE A 465 -10.21 -16.82 19.32
C ILE A 465 -9.73 -15.36 19.39
N PHE A 466 -10.58 -14.41 19.77
CA PHE A 466 -10.21 -13.00 19.93
C PHE A 466 -10.12 -12.58 21.41
N ALA A 467 -10.39 -13.50 22.35
CA ALA A 467 -10.44 -13.16 23.77
C ALA A 467 -9.04 -13.10 24.38
N SER A 468 -8.71 -12.01 25.07
CA SER A 468 -7.44 -11.88 25.78
C SER A 468 -7.52 -10.85 26.89
N ASP A 469 -7.36 -11.30 28.13
CA ASP A 469 -7.31 -10.40 29.29
C ASP A 469 -6.04 -9.56 29.29
N SER A 470 -4.93 -10.09 28.77
CA SER A 470 -3.69 -9.33 28.56
C SER A 470 -3.90 -8.16 27.61
N ALA A 471 -4.57 -8.38 26.47
CA ALA A 471 -4.93 -7.31 25.53
C ALA A 471 -5.91 -6.30 26.14
N ASN A 472 -6.89 -6.79 26.92
CA ASN A 472 -7.84 -5.93 27.64
C ASN A 472 -7.13 -5.03 28.65
N GLU A 473 -6.21 -5.57 29.46
CA GLU A 473 -5.42 -4.81 30.42
C GLU A 473 -4.60 -3.69 29.75
N VAL A 474 -3.95 -4.00 28.63
CA VAL A 474 -3.22 -3.01 27.82
C VAL A 474 -4.13 -1.86 27.39
N TRP A 475 -5.36 -2.17 26.96
CA TRP A 475 -6.32 -1.14 26.54
C TRP A 475 -6.71 -0.23 27.70
N TRP A 476 -7.07 -0.83 28.84
CA TRP A 476 -7.48 -0.07 30.02
C TRP A 476 -6.34 0.74 30.63
N ARG A 477 -5.09 0.31 30.48
CA ARG A 477 -3.91 1.08 30.86
C ARG A 477 -3.79 2.38 30.06
N VAL A 478 -3.99 2.33 28.74
CA VAL A 478 -4.04 3.56 27.92
C VAL A 478 -5.23 4.41 28.32
N TYR A 479 -6.40 3.81 28.52
CA TYR A 479 -7.59 4.55 28.94
C TYR A 479 -7.39 5.32 30.26
N ASP A 480 -6.79 4.67 31.26
CA ASP A 480 -6.60 5.25 32.58
C ASP A 480 -5.59 6.40 32.57
N THR A 481 -4.64 6.44 31.61
CA THR A 481 -3.70 7.55 31.43
C THR A 481 -4.28 8.72 30.61
N MET A 482 -5.43 8.54 29.94
CA MET A 482 -6.07 9.62 29.19
C MET A 482 -6.62 10.72 30.12
N PRO A 483 -6.60 11.99 29.70
CA PRO A 483 -7.33 13.07 30.36
C PRO A 483 -8.80 12.72 30.66
N LYS A 484 -9.31 13.15 31.83
CA LYS A 484 -10.66 12.80 32.30
C LYS A 484 -11.78 13.26 31.35
N ASN A 485 -11.59 14.40 30.68
CA ASN A 485 -12.51 14.89 29.66
C ASN A 485 -12.53 14.01 28.40
N LEU A 486 -11.48 13.23 28.12
CA LEU A 486 -11.47 12.29 26.99
C LEU A 486 -12.10 10.94 27.36
N GLN A 487 -11.97 10.53 28.63
CA GLN A 487 -12.56 9.29 29.15
C GLN A 487 -14.09 9.23 28.98
N GLU A 488 -14.78 10.37 28.98
CA GLU A 488 -16.25 10.42 28.83
C GLU A 488 -16.74 9.92 27.46
N TYR A 489 -15.92 10.02 26.42
CA TYR A 489 -16.24 9.55 25.06
C TYR A 489 -16.19 8.03 24.92
N CYS A 490 -15.78 7.33 25.98
CA CYS A 490 -15.71 5.88 26.10
C CYS A 490 -16.74 5.34 27.10
N ALA A 491 -17.78 6.11 27.40
CA ALA A 491 -18.89 5.67 28.24
C ALA A 491 -19.62 4.47 27.62
N LEU A 492 -20.20 3.63 28.48
CA LEU A 492 -20.92 2.45 28.05
C LEU A 492 -22.33 2.84 27.61
N THR A 493 -22.70 2.54 26.36
CA THR A 493 -24.06 2.78 25.87
C THR A 493 -25.05 1.80 26.51
N LYS A 494 -26.33 2.18 26.57
CA LYS A 494 -27.41 1.29 27.04
C LYS A 494 -27.42 -0.02 26.26
N GLU A 495 -27.30 0.04 24.93
CA GLU A 495 -27.25 -1.12 24.04
C GLU A 495 -26.04 -2.02 24.34
N SER A 496 -24.85 -1.44 24.53
CA SER A 496 -23.66 -2.22 24.90
C SER A 496 -23.82 -2.90 26.26
N ASN A 497 -24.40 -2.21 27.23
CA ASN A 497 -24.69 -2.77 28.56
C ASN A 497 -25.68 -3.95 28.48
N GLU A 498 -26.79 -3.79 27.76
CA GLU A 498 -27.77 -4.86 27.55
C GLU A 498 -27.15 -6.07 26.84
N ARG A 499 -26.32 -5.82 25.82
CA ARG A 499 -25.56 -6.85 25.10
C ARG A 499 -24.62 -7.60 26.04
N ASN A 500 -23.82 -6.89 26.86
CA ASN A 500 -22.89 -7.51 27.81
C ASN A 500 -23.62 -8.38 28.85
N VAL A 501 -24.73 -7.89 29.42
CA VAL A 501 -25.57 -8.67 30.35
C VAL A 501 -26.11 -9.94 29.67
N LYS A 502 -26.56 -9.82 28.43
CA LYS A 502 -27.10 -10.94 27.65
C LYS A 502 -26.06 -12.01 27.36
N HIS A 503 -24.86 -11.64 26.89
CA HIS A 503 -23.80 -12.61 26.58
C HIS A 503 -23.31 -13.30 27.85
N ARG A 504 -23.06 -12.54 28.92
CA ARG A 504 -22.67 -13.11 30.20
C ARG A 504 -23.70 -14.09 30.77
N LYS A 505 -25.01 -13.79 30.63
CA LYS A 505 -26.08 -14.74 30.99
C LYS A 505 -26.04 -16.01 30.15
N ARG A 506 -25.76 -15.89 28.85
CA ARG A 506 -25.61 -17.05 27.94
C ARG A 506 -24.40 -17.90 28.33
N ALA A 507 -23.23 -17.29 28.56
CA ALA A 507 -22.03 -17.98 29.01
C ALA A 507 -22.25 -18.71 30.34
N ARG A 508 -22.95 -18.07 31.29
CA ARG A 508 -23.39 -18.71 32.54
C ARG A 508 -24.31 -19.91 32.31
N ASN A 509 -25.35 -19.75 31.50
CA ASN A 509 -26.30 -20.82 31.23
C ASN A 509 -25.64 -22.01 30.51
N ALA A 510 -24.66 -21.73 29.65
CA ALA A 510 -23.86 -22.74 28.96
C ALA A 510 -22.70 -23.28 29.81
N SER A 511 -22.49 -22.75 31.03
CA SER A 511 -21.41 -23.13 31.94
C SER A 511 -20.04 -23.11 31.27
N PHE A 512 -19.71 -22.02 30.58
CA PHE A 512 -18.43 -21.90 29.88
C PHE A 512 -17.24 -22.17 30.83
N PRO A 513 -16.25 -22.98 30.39
CA PRO A 513 -15.20 -23.51 31.26
C PRO A 513 -14.18 -22.46 31.71
N ASP A 514 -14.00 -21.38 30.95
CA ASP A 514 -13.09 -20.28 31.29
C ASP A 514 -13.54 -19.52 32.56
N GLY A 515 -14.82 -19.56 32.90
CA GLY A 515 -15.35 -19.03 34.15
C GLY A 515 -15.43 -17.50 34.26
N HIS A 516 -15.12 -16.72 33.21
CA HIS A 516 -15.13 -15.25 33.26
C HIS A 516 -16.53 -14.68 33.60
N TRP A 517 -17.59 -15.39 33.20
CA TRP A 517 -18.99 -15.06 33.55
C TRP A 517 -19.26 -15.06 35.06
N ARG A 518 -18.33 -15.49 35.91
CA ARG A 518 -18.41 -15.42 37.39
C ARG A 518 -17.76 -14.16 37.98
N ILE A 519 -16.88 -13.48 37.23
CA ILE A 519 -16.11 -12.31 37.71
C ILE A 519 -17.03 -11.15 38.07
N GLU A 520 -16.96 -10.62 39.29
CA GLU A 520 -17.79 -9.47 39.70
C GLU A 520 -17.48 -8.23 38.85
N ILE A 521 -18.51 -7.61 38.27
CA ILE A 521 -18.36 -6.41 37.43
C ILE A 521 -18.26 -5.16 38.31
N LYS A 522 -17.09 -4.52 38.33
CA LYS A 522 -16.78 -3.29 39.09
C LYS A 522 -16.65 -2.06 38.19
N ASP A 523 -16.86 -2.20 36.88
CA ASP A 523 -16.79 -1.09 35.93
C ASP A 523 -17.66 0.11 36.36
N PRO A 524 -17.07 1.29 36.63
CA PRO A 524 -17.80 2.47 37.10
C PRO A 524 -18.74 3.04 36.03
N ARG A 525 -18.56 2.69 34.75
CA ARG A 525 -19.41 3.17 33.64
C ARG A 525 -20.79 2.53 33.66
N LYS A 526 -20.95 1.38 34.32
CA LYS A 526 -22.24 0.67 34.43
C LYS A 526 -23.36 1.53 35.03
N MET A 527 -23.04 2.49 35.91
CA MET A 527 -24.02 3.36 36.57
C MET A 527 -24.25 4.69 35.83
N LYS A 528 -23.55 4.94 34.73
CA LYS A 528 -23.61 6.20 33.96
C LYS A 528 -24.13 5.90 32.56
N TYR A 529 -25.44 5.78 32.41
CA TYR A 529 -26.05 5.77 31.08
C TYR A 529 -25.97 7.19 30.51
N LEU A 530 -25.38 7.34 29.32
CA LEU A 530 -25.55 8.56 28.53
C LEU A 530 -26.95 8.50 27.93
N ASP A 531 -27.83 9.40 28.36
CA ASP A 531 -29.15 9.64 27.76
C ASP A 531 -29.04 10.28 26.37
#